data_AF-A0A806TP04-F1
#
_entry.id   AF-A0A806TP04-F1
#
_cell.length_a   1.000
_cell.length_b   1.000
_cell.length_c   1.000
_cell.angle_alpha   90.00
_cell.angle_beta   90.00
_cell.angle_gamma   90.00
#
_symmetry.space_group_name_H-M   'P 1'
#
loop_
_entity.id
_entity.type
_entity.pdbx_description
1 polymer ?
#
loop_
_entity_poly.entity_id
_entity_poly.type
_entity_poly.pdbx_seq_one_letter_code
_entity_poly.pdbx_strand_id
1 'polypeptide(L)'
;MSNLQTESQQELEETMETLEPNAAAETERALDHVPYFGYSLLRDVLIPELLGDETNTISYWAGKHLARKYPLNTMDEIVAFFKAASWGTLTLAKKDKYSLELELSGDVVSKRFQQETCSFHLESGFVAEQIQRQNNCLTEAYLTPKEKNGKVLISVQWDRKDILPTETRAERYKK
;
A
#
# COMPACT_ATOMS: atom_id res chain seq x y z
N MET A 1 35.19 -28.44 51.98
CA MET A 1 35.31 -28.79 50.55
C MET A 1 34.00 -29.48 50.22
N SER A 2 33.12 -29.06 49.32
CA SER A 2 33.16 -28.15 48.18
C SER A 2 31.69 -27.77 47.89
N ASN A 3 31.40 -26.53 47.53
CA ASN A 3 30.23 -26.26 46.68
C ASN A 3 30.22 -24.88 46.02
N LEU A 4 31.13 -23.96 46.38
CA LEU A 4 31.15 -22.62 45.77
C LEU A 4 31.49 -22.59 44.27
N GLN A 5 32.07 -23.65 43.69
CA GLN A 5 32.37 -23.71 42.25
C GLN A 5 31.18 -24.20 41.40
N THR A 6 30.19 -24.88 42.01
CA THR A 6 29.04 -25.44 41.28
C THR A 6 27.94 -24.39 41.11
N GLU A 7 27.73 -23.53 42.12
CA GLU A 7 26.75 -22.45 42.07
C GLU A 7 27.14 -21.36 41.07
N SER A 8 28.43 -21.01 40.98
CA SER A 8 28.92 -20.04 39.98
C SER A 8 28.85 -20.56 38.53
N GLN A 9 28.91 -21.88 38.33
CA GLN A 9 28.79 -22.47 37.00
C GLN A 9 27.32 -22.63 36.58
N GLN A 10 26.42 -22.91 37.54
CA GLN A 10 24.97 -22.91 37.29
C GLN A 10 24.42 -21.51 37.01
N GLU A 11 24.87 -20.46 37.70
CA GLU A 11 24.45 -19.08 37.39
C GLU A 11 24.97 -18.60 36.02
N LEU A 12 26.11 -19.11 35.54
CA LEU A 12 26.66 -18.78 34.22
C LEU A 12 25.99 -19.55 33.07
N GLU A 13 25.56 -20.80 33.28
CA GLU A 13 24.75 -21.55 32.30
C GLU A 13 23.31 -21.03 32.23
N GLU A 14 22.71 -20.67 33.37
CA GLU A 14 21.34 -20.13 33.46
C GLU A 14 21.24 -18.70 32.88
N THR A 15 22.33 -17.92 32.90
CA THR A 15 22.42 -16.61 32.21
C THR A 15 22.72 -16.72 30.71
N MET A 16 23.32 -17.83 30.22
CA MET A 16 23.49 -18.08 28.79
C MET A 16 22.26 -18.71 28.13
N GLU A 17 21.42 -19.43 28.89
CA GLU A 17 20.19 -20.07 28.39
C GLU A 17 18.98 -19.12 28.39
N THR A 18 19.08 -17.95 29.05
CA THR A 18 18.04 -16.91 29.10
C THR A 18 18.24 -15.77 28.09
N LEU A 19 19.28 -15.83 27.24
CA LEU A 19 19.41 -14.90 26.10
C LEU A 19 18.40 -15.26 25.02
N GLU A 20 17.31 -14.52 25.07
CA GLU A 20 16.00 -14.78 24.50
C GLU A 20 15.97 -15.07 22.99
N PRO A 21 15.09 -15.99 22.53
CA PRO A 21 14.70 -16.12 21.12
C PRO A 21 13.95 -14.88 20.58
N ASN A 22 13.70 -13.86 21.40
CA ASN A 22 12.92 -12.67 21.06
C ASN A 22 13.71 -11.64 20.23
N ALA A 23 15.04 -11.56 20.40
CA ALA A 23 15.87 -10.59 19.67
C ALA A 23 15.93 -10.85 18.15
N ALA A 24 15.86 -12.12 17.73
CA ALA A 24 15.83 -12.48 16.31
C ALA A 24 14.50 -12.08 15.65
N ALA A 25 13.37 -12.29 16.32
CA ALA A 25 12.05 -11.91 15.83
C ALA A 25 11.83 -10.38 15.79
N GLU A 26 12.44 -9.64 16.71
CA GLU A 26 12.44 -8.17 16.69
C GLU A 26 13.37 -7.61 15.60
N THR A 27 14.50 -8.26 15.34
CA THR A 27 15.43 -7.88 14.27
C THR A 27 14.86 -8.20 12.88
N GLU A 28 14.13 -9.31 12.71
CA GLU A 28 13.41 -9.63 11.47
C GLU A 28 12.27 -8.64 11.20
N ARG A 29 11.52 -8.21 12.23
CA ARG A 29 10.48 -7.17 12.09
C ARG A 29 11.04 -5.78 11.75
N ALA A 30 12.30 -5.51 12.09
CA ALA A 30 12.94 -4.23 11.78
C ALA A 30 13.36 -4.11 10.30
N LEU A 31 13.63 -5.23 9.61
CA LEU A 31 13.93 -5.24 8.18
C LEU A 31 12.73 -4.86 7.31
N ASP A 32 11.51 -5.15 7.78
CA ASP A 32 10.27 -4.83 7.07
C ASP A 32 9.83 -3.36 7.22
N HIS A 33 10.50 -2.59 8.08
CA HIS A 33 10.15 -1.19 8.32
C HIS A 33 10.97 -0.25 7.42
N VAL A 34 10.40 0.12 6.27
CA VAL A 34 10.99 1.13 5.38
C VAL A 34 10.96 2.51 6.07
N PRO A 35 12.11 3.18 6.28
CA PRO A 35 12.11 4.54 6.81
C PRO A 35 11.31 5.48 5.91
N TYR A 36 10.32 6.18 6.48
CA TYR A 36 9.44 7.08 5.74
C TYR A 36 10.20 8.09 4.88
N PHE A 37 11.32 8.62 5.39
CA PHE A 37 12.14 9.59 4.66
C PHE A 37 12.68 9.01 3.35
N GLY A 38 13.27 7.82 3.36
CA GLY A 38 13.82 7.20 2.14
C GLY A 38 12.73 6.90 1.11
N TYR A 39 11.57 6.44 1.59
CA TYR A 39 10.40 6.21 0.74
C TYR A 39 9.87 7.52 0.12
N SER A 40 9.70 8.56 0.93
CA SER A 40 9.20 9.87 0.49
C SER A 40 10.20 10.58 -0.45
N LEU A 41 11.51 10.41 -0.24
CA LEU A 41 12.54 10.94 -1.12
C LEU A 41 12.41 10.41 -2.55
N LEU A 42 12.20 9.10 -2.70
CA LEU A 42 11.97 8.54 -4.04
C LEU A 42 10.61 8.94 -4.59
N ARG A 43 9.57 8.86 -3.76
CA ARG A 43 8.19 8.94 -4.22
C ARG A 43 7.68 10.37 -4.42
N ASP A 44 7.92 11.24 -3.45
CA ASP A 44 7.34 12.59 -3.38
C ASP A 44 8.34 13.65 -3.87
N VAL A 45 9.64 13.31 -4.00
CA VAL A 45 10.67 14.23 -4.52
C VAL A 45 11.16 13.81 -5.91
N LEU A 46 11.82 12.65 -6.01
CA LEU A 46 12.46 12.22 -7.26
C LEU A 46 11.46 11.95 -8.39
N ILE A 47 10.37 11.23 -8.13
CA ILE A 47 9.38 10.91 -9.18
C ILE A 47 8.75 12.19 -9.76
N PRO A 48 8.24 13.14 -8.96
CA PRO A 48 7.73 14.40 -9.50
C PRO A 48 8.77 15.19 -10.29
N GLU A 49 10.03 15.20 -9.85
CA GLU A 49 11.13 15.85 -10.57
C GLU A 49 11.38 15.22 -11.95
N LEU A 50 11.29 13.89 -12.05
CA LEU A 50 11.49 13.17 -13.31
C LEU A 50 10.32 13.31 -14.29
N LEU A 51 9.10 13.42 -13.78
CA LEU A 51 7.87 13.38 -14.59
C LEU A 51 7.26 14.77 -14.87
N GLY A 52 7.61 15.78 -14.07
CA GLY A 52 7.12 17.14 -14.22
C GLY A 52 5.60 17.23 -14.17
N ASP A 53 5.01 18.00 -15.09
CA ASP A 53 3.57 18.28 -15.12
C ASP A 53 2.70 17.02 -15.35
N GLU A 54 3.29 15.96 -15.94
CA GLU A 54 2.59 14.71 -16.24
C GLU A 54 2.60 13.72 -15.07
N THR A 55 3.17 14.10 -13.92
CA THR A 55 3.30 13.23 -12.73
C THR A 55 2.00 12.54 -12.36
N ASN A 56 0.89 13.28 -12.32
CA ASN A 56 -0.41 12.74 -11.95
C ASN A 56 -0.94 11.74 -12.98
N THR A 57 -0.91 12.10 -14.26
CA THR A 57 -1.35 11.25 -15.37
C THR A 57 -0.54 9.96 -15.42
N ILE A 58 0.78 10.07 -15.40
CA ILE A 58 1.69 8.92 -15.48
C ILE A 58 1.54 8.04 -14.24
N SER A 59 1.43 8.62 -13.05
CA SER A 59 1.23 7.87 -11.81
C SER A 59 -0.07 7.06 -11.83
N TYR A 60 -1.15 7.63 -12.38
CA TYR A 60 -2.41 6.92 -12.55
C TYR A 60 -2.27 5.67 -13.42
N TRP A 61 -1.64 5.82 -14.59
CA TRP A 61 -1.39 4.69 -15.48
C TRP A 61 -0.40 3.68 -14.91
N ALA A 62 0.62 4.15 -14.19
CA ALA A 62 1.56 3.30 -13.47
C ALA A 62 0.83 2.46 -12.40
N GLY A 63 -0.12 3.06 -11.67
CA GLY A 63 -1.01 2.38 -10.73
C GLY A 63 -1.83 1.28 -11.41
N LYS A 64 -2.49 1.61 -12.53
CA LYS A 64 -3.24 0.60 -13.32
C LYS A 64 -2.31 -0.53 -13.78
N HIS A 65 -1.14 -0.21 -14.31
CA HIS A 65 -0.18 -1.22 -14.75
C HIS A 65 0.33 -2.10 -13.60
N LEU A 66 0.57 -1.52 -12.43
CA LEU A 66 0.98 -2.25 -11.23
C LEU A 66 -0.11 -3.21 -10.75
N ALA A 67 -1.37 -2.80 -10.76
CA ALA A 67 -2.50 -3.67 -10.42
C ALA A 67 -2.63 -4.89 -11.35
N ARG A 68 -2.24 -4.78 -12.63
CA ARG A 68 -2.21 -5.92 -13.56
C ARG A 68 -1.14 -6.94 -13.19
N LYS A 69 0.00 -6.47 -12.67
CA LYS A 69 1.09 -7.33 -12.18
C LYS A 69 0.77 -8.00 -10.86
N TYR A 70 -0.02 -7.34 -10.01
CA TYR A 70 -0.42 -7.83 -8.68
C TYR A 70 -1.94 -7.98 -8.60
N PRO A 71 -2.53 -9.00 -9.27
CA PRO A 71 -3.97 -9.14 -9.33
C PRO A 71 -4.57 -9.58 -7.97
N LEU A 72 -5.46 -8.77 -7.39
CA LEU A 72 -6.18 -9.03 -6.13
C LEU A 72 -7.65 -9.33 -6.38
N ASN A 73 -8.23 -10.30 -5.67
CA ASN A 73 -9.56 -10.85 -5.94
C ASN A 73 -10.66 -10.26 -5.05
N THR A 74 -10.30 -9.71 -3.89
CA THR A 74 -11.25 -9.22 -2.88
C THR A 74 -10.90 -7.79 -2.45
N MET A 75 -11.87 -7.09 -1.86
CA MET A 75 -11.61 -5.77 -1.28
C MET A 75 -10.63 -5.85 -0.09
N ASP A 76 -10.72 -6.90 0.71
CA ASP A 76 -9.83 -7.10 1.86
C ASP A 76 -8.36 -7.30 1.43
N GLU A 77 -8.13 -8.01 0.32
CA GLU A 77 -6.79 -8.10 -0.29
C GLU A 77 -6.27 -6.73 -0.75
N ILE A 78 -7.13 -5.88 -1.31
CA ILE A 78 -6.74 -4.51 -1.70
C ILE A 78 -6.34 -3.70 -0.46
N VAL A 79 -7.14 -3.77 0.61
CA VAL A 79 -6.83 -3.09 1.87
C VAL A 79 -5.51 -3.59 2.47
N ALA A 80 -5.30 -4.91 2.47
CA ALA A 80 -4.05 -5.52 2.95
C ALA A 80 -2.84 -5.09 2.10
N PHE A 81 -3.00 -5.01 0.78
CA PHE A 81 -1.96 -4.54 -0.13
C PHE A 81 -1.56 -3.09 0.17
N PHE A 82 -2.52 -2.20 0.41
CA PHE A 82 -2.25 -0.80 0.75
C PHE A 82 -1.42 -0.66 2.02
N LYS A 83 -1.70 -1.50 3.03
CA LYS A 83 -0.92 -1.56 4.25
C LYS A 83 0.50 -2.08 4.00
N ALA A 84 0.62 -3.19 3.26
CA ALA A 84 1.92 -3.79 2.93
C ALA A 84 2.80 -2.88 2.07
N ALA A 85 2.19 -2.15 1.12
CA ALA A 85 2.88 -1.20 0.24
C ALA A 85 3.20 0.14 0.92
N SER A 86 2.86 0.31 2.21
CA SER A 86 3.00 1.58 2.95
C SER A 86 2.33 2.76 2.25
N TRP A 87 1.16 2.54 1.62
CA TRP A 87 0.38 3.59 0.96
C TRP A 87 -0.62 4.27 1.91
N GLY A 88 -0.93 3.62 3.03
CA GLY A 88 -1.84 4.12 4.04
C GLY A 88 -2.88 3.06 4.41
N THR A 89 -3.86 3.50 5.19
CA THR A 89 -5.02 2.68 5.56
C THR A 89 -6.16 2.99 4.62
N LEU A 90 -6.62 1.98 3.89
CA LEU A 90 -7.75 2.07 2.98
C LEU A 90 -8.99 1.50 3.65
N THR A 91 -10.11 2.23 3.61
CA THR A 91 -11.39 1.79 4.17
C THR A 91 -12.53 2.04 3.21
N LEU A 92 -13.50 1.11 3.14
CA LEU A 92 -14.71 1.28 2.34
C LEU A 92 -15.68 2.23 3.06
N ALA A 93 -15.85 3.44 2.52
CA ALA A 93 -16.76 4.44 3.07
C ALA A 93 -18.18 4.25 2.55
N LYS A 94 -18.33 4.00 1.24
CA LYS A 94 -19.63 3.81 0.60
C LYS A 94 -19.55 2.79 -0.53
N LYS A 95 -20.62 2.01 -0.70
CA LYS A 95 -20.78 1.10 -1.83
C LYS A 95 -22.17 1.25 -2.43
N ASP A 96 -22.23 1.67 -3.67
CA ASP A 96 -23.44 1.74 -4.48
C ASP A 96 -23.40 0.66 -5.57
N LYS A 97 -24.41 0.65 -6.44
CA LYS A 97 -24.55 -0.36 -7.50
C LYS A 97 -23.43 -0.31 -8.55
N TYR A 98 -22.96 0.89 -8.89
CA TYR A 98 -22.00 1.17 -9.97
C TYR A 98 -20.84 2.06 -9.54
N SER A 99 -20.73 2.28 -8.23
CA SER A 99 -19.68 3.09 -7.67
C SER A 99 -19.33 2.60 -6.27
N LEU A 100 -18.10 2.86 -5.88
CA LEU A 100 -17.63 2.70 -4.52
C LEU A 100 -16.79 3.91 -4.14
N GLU A 101 -16.82 4.26 -2.88
CA GLU A 101 -16.01 5.33 -2.30
C GLU A 101 -15.14 4.73 -1.22
N LEU A 102 -13.84 4.91 -1.38
CA LEU A 102 -12.83 4.47 -0.44
C LEU A 102 -12.19 5.68 0.21
N GLU A 103 -11.96 5.60 1.51
CA GLU A 103 -11.20 6.59 2.26
C GLU A 103 -9.77 6.06 2.44
N LEU A 104 -8.79 6.85 2.02
CA LEU A 104 -7.37 6.63 2.26
C LEU A 104 -6.90 7.59 3.36
N SER A 105 -6.36 7.04 4.43
CA SER A 105 -5.96 7.79 5.62
C SER A 105 -4.71 7.20 6.31
N GLY A 106 -4.26 7.86 7.38
CA GLY A 106 -3.14 7.42 8.22
C GLY A 106 -1.94 8.36 8.17
N ASP A 107 -0.94 8.09 9.01
CA ASP A 107 0.18 9.01 9.22
C ASP A 107 0.99 9.29 7.95
N VAL A 108 1.16 8.30 7.08
CA VAL A 108 1.83 8.45 5.78
C VAL A 108 1.08 9.46 4.91
N VAL A 109 -0.25 9.38 4.87
CA VAL A 109 -1.11 10.26 4.06
C VAL A 109 -1.04 11.69 4.60
N SER A 110 -1.18 11.85 5.93
CA SER A 110 -1.09 13.15 6.60
C SER A 110 0.27 13.82 6.39
N LYS A 111 1.38 13.05 6.43
CA LYS A 111 2.73 13.58 6.16
C LYS A 111 2.90 13.98 4.69
N ARG A 112 2.33 13.22 3.75
CA ARG A 112 2.41 13.57 2.32
C ARG A 112 1.68 14.86 1.99
N PHE A 113 0.56 15.17 2.65
CA PHE A 113 -0.13 16.45 2.46
C PHE A 113 0.70 17.68 2.85
N GLN A 114 1.81 17.50 3.57
CA GLN A 114 2.76 18.57 3.86
C GLN A 114 3.74 18.84 2.69
N GLN A 115 3.74 17.98 1.67
CA GLN A 115 4.56 18.13 0.46
C GLN A 115 3.74 18.83 -0.63
N GLU A 116 4.35 19.78 -1.35
CA GLU A 116 3.69 20.51 -2.43
C GLU A 116 3.37 19.61 -3.64
N THR A 117 4.18 18.58 -3.87
CA THR A 117 4.08 17.61 -4.97
C THR A 117 3.20 16.40 -4.63
N CYS A 118 2.43 16.46 -3.53
CA CYS A 118 1.64 15.35 -3.03
C CYS A 118 0.67 14.80 -4.08
N SER A 119 0.78 13.50 -4.39
CA SER A 119 -0.10 12.82 -5.34
C SER A 119 -0.52 11.43 -4.87
N PHE A 120 -1.80 11.13 -5.05
CA PHE A 120 -2.42 9.83 -4.76
C PHE A 120 -2.94 9.13 -6.03
N HIS A 121 -2.51 9.58 -7.21
CA HIS A 121 -2.96 9.04 -8.49
C HIS A 121 -2.52 7.59 -8.70
N LEU A 122 -1.36 7.23 -8.14
CA LEU A 122 -0.89 5.84 -8.18
C LEU A 122 -1.86 4.90 -7.45
N GLU A 123 -2.29 5.27 -6.25
CA GLU A 123 -3.28 4.52 -5.47
C GLU A 123 -4.62 4.43 -6.20
N SER A 124 -5.12 5.54 -6.75
CA SER A 124 -6.42 5.55 -7.45
C SER A 124 -6.39 4.71 -8.71
N GLY A 125 -5.31 4.78 -9.49
CA GLY A 125 -5.12 3.95 -10.68
C GLY A 125 -5.02 2.47 -10.35
N PHE A 126 -4.32 2.13 -9.26
CA PHE A 126 -4.25 0.75 -8.78
C PHE A 126 -5.65 0.22 -8.44
N VAL A 127 -6.42 0.95 -7.63
CA VAL A 127 -7.77 0.53 -7.24
C VAL A 127 -8.68 0.44 -8.47
N ALA A 128 -8.65 1.42 -9.37
CA ALA A 128 -9.49 1.42 -10.58
C ALA A 128 -9.32 0.13 -11.39
N GLU A 129 -8.07 -0.30 -11.61
CA GLU A 129 -7.80 -1.53 -12.37
C GLU A 129 -8.16 -2.80 -11.60
N GLN A 130 -7.96 -2.85 -10.27
CA GLN A 130 -8.41 -4.00 -9.48
C GLN A 130 -9.92 -4.20 -9.59
N ILE A 131 -10.68 -3.11 -9.44
CA ILE A 131 -12.15 -3.14 -9.52
C ILE A 131 -12.61 -3.43 -10.95
N GLN A 132 -11.95 -2.86 -11.96
CA GLN A 132 -12.18 -3.20 -13.37
C GLN A 132 -12.03 -4.70 -13.62
N ARG A 133 -10.98 -5.32 -13.07
CA ARG A 133 -10.74 -6.76 -13.23
C ARG A 133 -11.84 -7.58 -12.53
N GLN A 134 -12.23 -7.19 -11.32
CA GLN A 134 -13.23 -7.89 -10.52
C GLN A 134 -14.64 -7.79 -11.15
N ASN A 135 -14.99 -6.63 -11.71
CA ASN A 135 -16.31 -6.36 -12.30
C ASN A 135 -16.39 -6.65 -13.80
N ASN A 136 -15.25 -6.84 -14.48
CA ASN A 136 -15.14 -7.01 -15.93
C ASN A 136 -15.80 -5.87 -16.74
N CYS A 137 -15.78 -4.66 -16.21
CA CYS A 137 -16.36 -3.45 -16.80
C CYS A 137 -15.35 -2.32 -16.72
N LEU A 138 -15.31 -1.44 -17.73
CA LEU A 138 -14.44 -0.27 -17.71
C LEU A 138 -14.67 0.53 -16.42
N THR A 139 -13.59 0.84 -15.72
CA THR A 139 -13.65 1.50 -14.42
C THR A 139 -12.65 2.66 -14.38
N GLU A 140 -13.10 3.78 -13.85
CA GLU A 140 -12.27 4.96 -13.59
C GLU A 140 -12.35 5.36 -12.12
N ALA A 141 -11.30 6.00 -11.61
CA ALA A 141 -11.23 6.51 -10.26
C ALA A 141 -10.91 8.00 -10.22
N TYR A 142 -11.56 8.71 -9.31
CA TYR A 142 -11.39 10.14 -9.07
C TYR A 142 -10.96 10.38 -7.64
N LEU A 143 -10.11 11.39 -7.44
CA LEU A 143 -9.60 11.78 -6.14
C LEU A 143 -10.30 13.03 -5.64
N THR A 144 -10.76 13.00 -4.39
CA THR A 144 -11.24 14.18 -3.65
C THR A 144 -10.41 14.35 -2.39
N PRO A 145 -9.39 15.22 -2.39
CA PRO A 145 -8.60 15.52 -1.19
C PRO A 145 -9.46 16.13 -0.07
N LYS A 146 -9.22 15.67 1.16
CA LYS A 146 -9.79 16.21 2.41
C LYS A 146 -8.63 16.56 3.36
N GLU A 147 -7.75 17.45 2.91
CA GLU A 147 -6.50 17.84 3.60
C GLU A 147 -6.71 18.20 5.08
N LYS A 148 -7.76 18.97 5.40
CA LYS A 148 -8.11 19.37 6.78
C LYS A 148 -8.33 18.18 7.72
N ASN A 149 -8.69 17.03 7.16
CA ASN A 149 -8.99 15.80 7.89
C ASN A 149 -7.85 14.77 7.77
N GLY A 150 -6.79 15.07 7.00
CA GLY A 150 -5.68 14.15 6.76
C GLY A 150 -6.07 12.92 5.92
N LYS A 151 -7.04 13.07 5.01
CA LYS A 151 -7.57 11.95 4.22
C LYS A 151 -7.77 12.31 2.75
N VAL A 152 -7.83 11.29 1.89
CA VAL A 152 -8.27 11.37 0.50
C VAL A 152 -9.45 10.44 0.29
N LEU A 153 -10.45 10.88 -0.47
CA LEU A 153 -11.50 10.00 -0.97
C LEU A 153 -11.16 9.55 -2.39
N ILE A 154 -11.23 8.24 -2.63
CA ILE A 154 -11.09 7.61 -3.94
C ILE A 154 -12.47 7.14 -4.37
N SER A 155 -13.09 7.88 -5.28
CA SER A 155 -14.39 7.54 -5.85
C SER A 155 -14.18 6.74 -7.13
N VAL A 156 -14.60 5.48 -7.13
CA VAL A 156 -14.40 4.55 -8.25
C VAL A 156 -15.76 4.26 -8.88
N GLN A 157 -15.86 4.38 -10.20
CA GLN A 157 -17.12 4.25 -10.93
C GLN A 157 -16.93 3.33 -12.14
N TRP A 158 -17.93 2.50 -12.44
CA TRP A 158 -17.93 1.60 -13.60
C TRP A 158 -19.29 1.56 -14.29
N ASP A 159 -19.30 1.48 -15.63
CA ASP A 159 -20.53 1.33 -16.42
C ASP A 159 -20.67 -0.12 -16.91
N ARG A 160 -21.84 -0.73 -16.68
CA ARG A 160 -22.16 -2.08 -17.19
C ARG A 160 -22.28 -2.14 -18.71
N LYS A 161 -22.46 -1.02 -19.39
CA LYS A 161 -22.56 -0.97 -20.86
C LYS A 161 -21.19 -1.06 -21.54
N ASP A 162 -20.12 -0.67 -20.83
CA ASP A 162 -18.73 -0.78 -21.31
C ASP A 162 -18.07 -2.06 -20.76
N ILE A 163 -18.56 -3.20 -21.24
CA ILE A 163 -17.96 -4.51 -20.96
C ILE A 163 -16.62 -4.59 -21.69
N LEU A 164 -15.56 -4.98 -20.97
CA LEU A 164 -14.27 -5.18 -21.61
C LEU A 164 -14.31 -6.40 -22.55
N PRO A 165 -13.91 -6.26 -23.83
CA PRO A 165 -13.84 -7.38 -24.75
C PRO A 165 -12.88 -8.46 -24.22
N THR A 166 -13.26 -9.73 -24.36
CA THR A 166 -12.51 -10.88 -23.83
C THR A 166 -11.09 -10.97 -24.39
N GLU A 167 -10.89 -10.59 -25.66
CA GLU A 167 -9.58 -10.56 -26.32
C GLU A 167 -8.63 -9.55 -25.66
N THR A 168 -9.12 -8.32 -25.45
CA THR A 168 -8.34 -7.25 -24.81
C THR A 168 -8.04 -7.55 -23.33
N ARG A 169 -8.86 -8.39 -22.68
CA ARG A 169 -8.62 -8.85 -21.31
C ARG A 169 -7.43 -9.82 -21.27
N ALA A 170 -7.43 -10.87 -22.09
CA ALA A 170 -6.38 -11.89 -22.06
C ALA A 170 -5.01 -11.31 -22.40
N GLU A 171 -4.93 -10.35 -23.31
CA GLU A 171 -3.69 -9.69 -23.70
C GLU A 171 -3.12 -8.78 -22.60
N ARG A 172 -3.98 -8.10 -21.84
CA ARG A 172 -3.57 -7.16 -20.78
C ARG A 172 -2.92 -7.81 -19.55
N TYR A 173 -3.10 -9.12 -19.35
CA TYR A 173 -2.57 -9.85 -18.19
C TYR A 173 -1.58 -10.97 -18.56
N LYS A 174 -1.13 -11.04 -19.83
CA LYS A 174 -0.01 -11.92 -20.20
C LYS A 174 1.26 -11.39 -19.53
N LYS A 175 1.97 -12.28 -18.82
CA LYS A 175 3.24 -12.00 -18.14
C LYS A 175 4.37 -11.80 -19.14
#